data_AF-A0A6G6TIJ2-F1
#
_entry.id   AF-A0A6G6TIJ2-F1
#
_cell.length_a   1.000
_cell.length_b   1.000
_cell.length_c   1.000
_cell.angle_alpha   90.00
_cell.angle_beta   90.00
_cell.angle_gamma   90.00
#
_symmetry.space_group_name_H-M   'P 1'
#
loop_
_entity.id
_entity.type
_entity.pdbx_description
1 polymer ?
#
loop_
_entity_poly.entity_id
_entity_poly.type
_entity_poly.pdbx_seq_one_letter_code
_entity_poly.pdbx_strand_id
1 'polypeptide(L)'
;MKAHLMIVALLYSSALFAENKTENIVVHDKYCSSPEQTMDEVFENGALTYCVYADLSIADAYKKYVSEHDEDYLVKTIKVNNDIQKEYTKDGVSVDYKWESAKKLMIEQQFSGGFTEFLLEEDKKGTKITITGYPD
;
A
#
# COMPACT_ATOMS: atom_id res chain seq x y z
N MET A 1 -69.78 22.41 -26.57
CA MET A 1 -68.31 22.46 -26.44
C MET A 1 -67.88 21.30 -25.55
N LYS A 2 -67.19 20.30 -26.12
CA LYS A 2 -66.76 19.08 -25.41
C LYS A 2 -65.47 19.40 -24.66
N ALA A 3 -65.50 19.34 -23.33
CA ALA A 3 -64.30 19.46 -22.51
C ALA A 3 -63.65 18.08 -22.39
N HIS A 4 -62.48 17.92 -23.01
CA HIS A 4 -61.61 16.78 -22.80
C HIS A 4 -60.88 16.96 -21.47
N LEU A 5 -61.25 16.18 -20.44
CA LEU A 5 -60.38 15.95 -19.30
C LEU A 5 -59.30 14.95 -19.72
N MET A 6 -58.10 15.44 -20.00
CA MET A 6 -56.87 14.68 -19.79
C MET A 6 -56.17 15.28 -18.58
N ILE A 7 -55.56 14.43 -17.74
CA ILE A 7 -54.30 14.62 -16.98
C ILE A 7 -54.24 13.48 -15.94
N VAL A 8 -53.52 12.40 -16.25
CA VAL A 8 -52.11 12.09 -15.92
C VAL A 8 -52.06 11.16 -14.70
N ALA A 9 -51.89 9.87 -14.97
CA ALA A 9 -51.48 8.91 -13.97
C ALA A 9 -49.97 9.07 -13.73
N LEU A 10 -49.60 9.63 -12.57
CA LEU A 10 -48.22 9.64 -12.09
C LEU A 10 -47.87 8.22 -11.63
N LEU A 11 -47.18 7.46 -12.48
CA LEU A 11 -46.50 6.24 -12.06
C LEU A 11 -45.25 6.64 -11.27
N TYR A 12 -45.35 6.63 -9.95
CA TYR A 12 -44.18 6.65 -9.06
C TYR A 12 -43.49 5.29 -9.15
N SER A 13 -42.52 5.17 -10.05
CA SER A 13 -41.54 4.09 -10.00
C SER A 13 -40.56 4.39 -8.87
N SER A 14 -40.75 3.79 -7.70
CA SER A 14 -39.71 3.74 -6.67
C SER A 14 -38.59 2.83 -7.17
N ALA A 15 -37.57 3.44 -7.78
CA ALA A 15 -36.29 2.76 -7.95
C ALA A 15 -35.72 2.50 -6.56
N LEU A 16 -35.91 1.28 -6.05
CA LEU A 16 -35.13 0.74 -4.95
C LEU A 16 -33.68 0.68 -5.44
N PHE A 17 -32.87 1.67 -5.05
CA PHE A 17 -31.43 1.52 -5.08
C PHE A 17 -31.10 0.43 -4.06
N ALA A 18 -30.97 -0.80 -4.55
CA ALA A 18 -30.27 -1.83 -3.81
C ALA A 18 -28.85 -1.30 -3.59
N GLU A 19 -28.50 -1.01 -2.33
CA GLU A 19 -27.11 -0.84 -1.93
C GLU A 19 -26.37 -2.09 -2.38
N ASN A 20 -25.57 -1.94 -3.44
CA ASN A 20 -24.62 -2.96 -3.82
C ASN A 20 -23.62 -3.01 -2.67
N LYS A 21 -23.71 -4.05 -1.82
CA LYS A 21 -22.65 -4.33 -0.85
C LYS A 21 -21.39 -4.54 -1.68
N THR A 22 -20.52 -3.55 -1.67
CA THR A 22 -19.18 -3.67 -2.24
C THR A 22 -18.54 -4.82 -1.48
N GLU A 23 -18.44 -5.98 -2.13
CA GLU A 23 -17.67 -7.09 -1.60
C GLU A 23 -16.23 -6.57 -1.42
N ASN A 24 -15.75 -6.60 -0.18
CA ASN A 24 -14.45 -6.08 0.22
C ASN A 24 -13.34 -6.70 -0.64
N ILE A 25 -12.72 -5.88 -1.49
CA ILE A 25 -11.66 -6.33 -2.37
C ILE A 25 -10.37 -6.37 -1.55
N VAL A 26 -9.97 -7.56 -1.09
CA VAL A 26 -8.61 -7.76 -0.61
C VAL A 26 -7.68 -7.78 -1.83
N VAL A 27 -6.86 -6.75 -2.00
CA VAL A 27 -5.85 -6.72 -3.07
C VAL A 27 -4.79 -7.76 -2.73
N HIS A 28 -4.89 -8.92 -3.40
CA HIS A 28 -3.87 -9.95 -3.35
C HIS A 28 -2.95 -9.76 -4.55
N ASP A 29 -1.76 -9.23 -4.30
CA ASP A 29 -0.62 -9.61 -5.14
C ASP A 29 -0.18 -11.02 -4.71
N LYS A 30 0.50 -11.76 -5.57
CA LYS A 30 1.00 -13.11 -5.29
C LYS A 30 1.82 -13.19 -4.01
N TYR A 31 2.51 -12.10 -3.65
CA TYR A 31 3.38 -12.02 -2.47
C TYR A 31 2.87 -11.05 -1.41
N CYS A 32 2.05 -10.07 -1.78
CA CYS A 32 1.65 -8.98 -0.91
C CYS A 32 0.15 -8.98 -0.62
N SER A 33 -0.19 -8.68 0.63
CA SER A 33 -1.56 -8.56 1.11
C SER A 33 -1.66 -7.40 2.10
N SER A 34 -2.73 -6.62 2.00
CA SER A 34 -3.08 -5.60 2.99
C SER A 34 -4.26 -6.11 3.83
N PRO A 35 -4.19 -6.04 5.18
CA PRO A 35 -5.33 -6.36 6.01
C PRO A 35 -6.48 -5.37 5.77
N GLU A 36 -7.71 -5.78 6.08
CA GLU A 36 -8.80 -4.81 6.20
C GLU A 36 -8.49 -3.87 7.38
N GLN A 37 -8.55 -2.57 7.13
CA GLN A 37 -8.38 -1.52 8.13
C GLN A 37 -9.48 -0.46 7.95
N THR A 38 -10.03 0.01 9.06
CA THR A 38 -10.88 1.20 9.11
C THR A 38 -10.05 2.47 8.90
N MET A 39 -10.72 3.57 8.57
CA MET A 39 -10.03 4.86 8.40
C MET A 39 -9.37 5.34 9.69
N ASP A 40 -10.00 5.10 10.85
CA ASP A 40 -9.44 5.45 12.16
C ASP A 40 -8.17 4.63 12.44
N GLU A 41 -8.17 3.32 12.13
CA GLU A 41 -6.99 2.47 12.29
C GLU A 41 -5.84 2.89 11.38
N VAL A 42 -6.13 3.29 10.14
CA VAL A 42 -5.14 3.82 9.20
C VAL A 42 -4.58 5.15 9.71
N PHE A 43 -5.41 6.03 10.25
CA PHE A 43 -4.96 7.32 10.78
C PHE A 43 -4.09 7.15 12.03
N GLU A 44 -4.44 6.22 12.92
CA GLU A 44 -3.69 5.99 14.16
C GLU A 44 -2.41 5.16 13.97
N ASN A 45 -2.42 4.19 13.07
CA ASN A 45 -1.35 3.17 12.96
C ASN A 45 -0.70 3.07 11.58
N GLY A 46 -1.15 3.88 10.62
CA GLY A 46 -0.74 3.80 9.23
C GLY A 46 -1.46 2.69 8.44
N ALA A 47 -1.45 2.83 7.12
CA ALA A 47 -1.92 1.81 6.19
C ALA A 47 -0.86 0.69 6.08
N LEU A 48 -1.26 -0.54 6.37
CA LEU A 48 -0.36 -1.68 6.45
C LEU A 48 -0.42 -2.52 5.17
N THR A 49 0.75 -2.97 4.74
CA THR A 49 0.90 -4.00 3.70
C THR A 49 1.97 -4.99 4.13
N TYR A 50 1.70 -6.28 3.93
CA TYR A 50 2.65 -7.35 4.23
C TYR A 50 3.01 -8.08 2.94
N CYS A 51 4.30 -8.20 2.65
CA CYS A 51 4.80 -9.04 1.58
C CYS A 51 5.64 -10.18 2.13
N VAL A 52 5.43 -11.40 1.64
CA VAL A 52 6.16 -12.60 2.09
C VAL A 52 6.87 -13.26 0.92
N TYR A 53 8.19 -13.31 1.00
CA TYR A 53 9.07 -13.87 -0.01
C TYR A 53 9.78 -15.11 0.56
N ALA A 54 9.17 -16.27 0.34
CA ALA A 54 9.70 -17.54 0.82
C ALA A 54 11.08 -17.86 0.24
N ASP A 55 11.96 -18.41 1.06
CA ASP A 55 13.32 -18.84 0.72
C ASP A 55 14.24 -17.76 0.12
N LEU A 56 13.85 -16.49 0.18
CA LEU A 56 14.66 -15.36 -0.30
C LEU A 56 15.33 -14.64 0.85
N SER A 57 16.59 -14.25 0.62
CA SER A 57 17.32 -13.31 1.48
C SER A 57 16.74 -11.90 1.40
N ILE A 58 17.10 -11.02 2.34
CA ILE A 58 16.65 -9.60 2.29
C ILE A 58 17.00 -8.95 0.95
N ALA A 59 18.22 -9.15 0.46
CA ALA A 59 18.67 -8.52 -0.78
C ALA A 59 17.88 -9.02 -2.01
N ASP A 60 17.56 -10.31 -2.06
CA ASP A 60 16.80 -10.91 -3.17
C ASP A 60 15.31 -10.56 -3.09
N ALA A 61 14.71 -10.61 -1.90
CA ALA A 61 13.33 -10.23 -1.67
C ALA A 61 13.10 -8.75 -1.98
N TYR A 62 14.00 -7.88 -1.52
CA TYR A 62 13.96 -6.44 -1.84
C TYR A 62 14.04 -6.20 -3.35
N LYS A 63 15.01 -6.81 -4.03
CA LYS A 63 15.17 -6.66 -5.47
C LYS A 63 13.92 -7.11 -6.22
N LYS A 64 13.30 -8.20 -5.75
CA LYS A 64 12.06 -8.73 -6.31
C LYS A 64 10.90 -7.76 -6.10
N TYR A 65 10.68 -7.28 -4.88
CA TYR A 65 9.68 -6.26 -4.56
C TYR A 65 9.83 -5.01 -5.46
N VAL A 66 11.01 -4.41 -5.51
CA VAL A 66 11.26 -3.20 -6.32
C VAL A 66 10.97 -3.43 -7.82
N SER A 67 11.19 -4.66 -8.32
CA SER A 67 10.90 -5.00 -9.72
C SER A 67 9.43 -5.26 -10.02
N GLU A 68 8.64 -5.67 -9.03
CA GLU A 68 7.21 -5.99 -9.20
C GLU A 68 6.31 -4.77 -9.01
N HIS A 69 6.76 -3.79 -8.21
CA HIS A 69 5.98 -2.60 -7.85
C HIS A 69 6.45 -1.31 -8.53
N ASP A 70 7.44 -1.38 -9.41
CA ASP A 70 7.99 -0.22 -10.15
C ASP A 70 8.33 0.98 -9.26
N GLU A 71 8.95 0.72 -8.11
CA GLU A 71 9.28 1.74 -7.11
C GLU A 71 10.38 2.67 -7.62
N ASP A 72 10.01 3.92 -7.92
CA ASP A 72 10.87 4.92 -8.55
C ASP A 72 11.92 5.53 -7.59
N TYR A 73 11.56 5.66 -6.32
CA TYR A 73 12.41 6.28 -5.29
C TYR A 73 13.21 5.26 -4.48
N LEU A 74 13.02 3.96 -4.71
CA LEU A 74 13.83 2.91 -4.12
C LEU A 74 15.04 2.59 -5.02
N VAL A 75 16.20 2.37 -4.40
CA VAL A 75 17.39 1.94 -5.14
C VAL A 75 17.16 0.55 -5.73
N LYS A 76 17.67 0.27 -6.92
CA LYS A 76 17.37 -1.03 -7.57
C LYS A 76 18.05 -2.23 -6.90
N THR A 77 19.09 -2.00 -6.10
CA THR A 77 19.80 -3.05 -5.37
C THR A 77 20.36 -2.51 -4.05
N ILE A 78 20.31 -3.34 -3.01
CA ILE A 78 20.90 -3.09 -1.70
C ILE A 78 22.07 -4.04 -1.44
N LYS A 79 23.00 -3.61 -0.59
CA LYS A 79 24.08 -4.45 -0.05
C LYS A 79 23.87 -4.61 1.45
N VAL A 80 23.95 -5.85 1.94
CA VAL A 80 23.74 -6.18 3.35
C VAL A 80 24.72 -5.42 4.25
N ASN A 81 24.21 -4.88 5.36
CA ASN A 81 24.95 -4.07 6.34
C ASN A 81 25.63 -2.84 5.74
N ASN A 82 25.01 -2.23 4.73
CA ASN A 82 25.47 -0.99 4.15
C ASN A 82 24.35 0.03 4.16
N ASP A 83 24.42 0.97 5.09
CA ASP A 83 23.47 2.06 5.21
C ASP A 83 23.63 3.01 4.03
N ILE A 84 22.51 3.52 3.53
CA ILE A 84 22.45 4.39 2.36
C ILE A 84 21.45 5.49 2.65
N GLN A 85 21.75 6.70 2.21
CA GLN A 85 20.78 7.78 2.12
C GLN A 85 20.69 8.26 0.67
N LYS A 86 19.47 8.51 0.19
CA LYS A 86 19.19 9.05 -1.14
C LYS A 86 18.23 10.22 -1.02
N GLU A 87 18.52 11.27 -1.78
CA GLU A 87 17.66 12.44 -1.89
C GLU A 87 17.31 12.67 -3.36
N TYR A 88 16.03 12.89 -3.61
CA TYR A 88 15.46 13.21 -4.90
C TYR A 88 14.93 14.64 -4.83
N THR A 89 15.85 15.60 -4.89
CA THR A 89 15.60 17.02 -4.59
C THR A 89 14.52 17.67 -5.45
N LYS A 90 14.37 17.23 -6.70
CA LYS A 90 13.32 17.73 -7.60
C LYS A 90 11.92 17.38 -7.10
N ASP A 91 11.77 16.22 -6.49
CA ASP A 91 10.48 15.64 -6.11
C ASP A 91 10.25 15.76 -4.59
N GLY A 92 11.22 16.32 -3.85
CA GLY A 92 11.12 16.51 -2.40
C GLY A 92 11.07 15.20 -1.63
N VAL A 93 11.67 14.12 -2.17
CA VAL A 93 11.67 12.80 -1.56
C VAL A 93 13.04 12.49 -0.96
N SER A 94 13.07 12.00 0.27
CA SER A 94 14.27 11.45 0.90
C SER A 94 14.04 9.98 1.24
N VAL A 95 15.07 9.16 1.11
CA VAL A 95 15.03 7.73 1.46
C VAL A 95 16.26 7.36 2.27
N ASP A 96 16.03 6.84 3.45
CA ASP A 96 17.05 6.39 4.39
C ASP A 96 16.97 4.87 4.55
N TYR A 97 18.11 4.18 4.42
CA TYR A 97 18.25 2.74 4.57
C TYR A 97 19.16 2.48 5.77
N LYS A 98 18.63 1.87 6.83
CA LYS A 98 19.33 1.54 8.08
C LYS A 98 19.30 0.05 8.36
N TRP A 99 20.46 -0.57 8.36
CA TRP A 99 20.62 -1.96 8.78
C TRP A 99 20.77 -2.02 10.30
N GLU A 100 19.83 -2.69 10.96
CA GLU A 100 20.01 -3.06 12.37
C GLU A 100 20.88 -4.32 12.51
N SER A 101 20.79 -5.22 11.54
CA SER A 101 21.61 -6.43 11.46
C SER A 101 21.56 -7.02 10.05
N ALA A 102 22.36 -8.06 9.77
CA ALA A 102 22.31 -8.75 8.47
C ALA A 102 20.94 -9.39 8.15
N LYS A 103 20.02 -9.46 9.13
CA LYS A 103 18.67 -10.04 9.03
C LYS A 103 17.56 -9.03 9.30
N LYS A 104 17.88 -7.74 9.43
CA LYS A 104 16.89 -6.70 9.67
C LYS A 104 17.34 -5.37 9.04
N LEU A 105 16.54 -4.88 8.09
CA LEU A 105 16.71 -3.60 7.42
C LEU A 105 15.45 -2.76 7.60
N MET A 106 15.63 -1.50 7.96
CA MET A 106 14.59 -0.49 7.97
C MET A 106 14.84 0.50 6.83
N ILE A 107 13.80 0.84 6.08
CA ILE A 107 13.83 1.86 5.05
C ILE A 107 12.75 2.87 5.36
N GLU A 108 13.08 4.15 5.37
CA GLU A 108 12.12 5.23 5.56
C GLU A 108 12.12 6.11 4.31
N GLN A 109 10.96 6.26 3.69
CA GLN A 109 10.74 7.18 2.57
C GLN A 109 9.91 8.36 3.06
N GLN A 110 10.44 9.57 3.00
CA GLN A 110 9.71 10.79 3.35
C GLN A 110 9.27 11.52 2.09
N PHE A 111 8.02 11.97 2.09
CA PHE A 111 7.39 12.78 1.05
C PHE A 111 6.80 14.05 1.69
N SER A 112 6.37 15.01 0.88
CA SER A 112 5.70 16.21 1.41
C SER A 112 4.30 15.95 2.02
N GLY A 113 3.74 14.76 1.80
CA GLY A 113 2.40 14.37 2.28
C GLY A 113 2.43 13.19 3.25
N GLY A 114 3.53 13.01 3.98
CA GLY A 114 3.73 11.92 4.92
C GLY A 114 4.94 11.05 4.60
N PHE A 115 4.99 9.86 5.17
CA PHE A 115 6.12 8.95 5.02
C PHE A 115 5.68 7.49 4.92
N THR A 116 6.57 6.65 4.41
CA THR A 116 6.38 5.20 4.31
C THR A 116 7.58 4.49 4.91
N GLU A 117 7.31 3.58 5.82
CA GLU A 117 8.32 2.72 6.44
C GLU A 117 8.27 1.33 5.81
N PHE A 118 9.44 0.76 5.54
CA PHE A 118 9.62 -0.63 5.17
C PHE A 118 10.48 -1.30 6.22
N LEU A 119 9.95 -2.35 6.84
CA LEU A 119 10.69 -3.22 7.72
C LEU A 119 10.87 -4.57 7.05
N LEU A 120 12.12 -4.90 6.70
CA LEU A 120 12.50 -6.16 6.10
C LEU A 120 13.16 -7.05 7.16
N GLU A 121 12.58 -8.22 7.39
CA GLU A 121 13.04 -9.19 8.39
C GLU A 121 13.20 -10.56 7.75
N GLU A 122 14.38 -11.15 7.89
CA GLU A 122 14.70 -12.49 7.35
C GLU A 122 14.82 -13.52 8.47
N ASP A 123 14.09 -14.62 8.31
CA ASP A 123 14.18 -15.81 9.15
C ASP A 123 14.50 -17.06 8.33
N LYS A 124 14.33 -18.25 8.93
CA LYS A 124 14.61 -19.53 8.26
C LYS A 124 13.67 -19.86 7.09
N LYS A 125 12.53 -19.17 6.96
CA LYS A 125 11.51 -19.39 5.94
C LYS A 125 11.61 -18.40 4.78
N GLY A 126 12.44 -17.36 4.90
CA GLY A 126 12.61 -16.32 3.89
C GLY A 126 12.52 -14.92 4.50
N THR A 127 12.09 -13.97 3.68
CA THR A 127 12.00 -12.56 4.09
C THR A 127 10.55 -12.08 4.11
N LYS A 128 10.18 -11.40 5.20
CA LYS A 128 8.96 -10.62 5.31
C LYS A 128 9.29 -9.14 5.12
N ILE A 129 8.49 -8.44 4.33
CA ILE A 129 8.47 -6.98 4.24
C ILE A 129 7.17 -6.51 4.88
N THR A 130 7.27 -5.66 5.90
CA THR A 130 6.14 -4.92 6.46
C THR A 130 6.25 -3.49 5.99
N ILE A 131 5.20 -2.98 5.35
CA ILE A 131 5.15 -1.63 4.80
C ILE A 131 4.06 -0.88 5.56
N THR A 132 4.39 0.29 6.08
CA THR A 132 3.45 1.15 6.80
C THR A 132 3.48 2.55 6.20
N GLY A 133 2.36 2.98 5.61
CA GLY A 133 2.19 4.32 5.07
C GLY A 133 1.46 5.23 6.06
N TYR A 134 2.08 6.35 6.42
CA TYR A 134 1.50 7.36 7.30
C TYR A 134 1.23 8.63 6.48
N PRO A 135 -0.04 8.88 6.10
CA PRO A 135 -0.40 10.13 5.45
C PRO A 135 -0.42 11.28 6.48
N ASP A 136 0.12 12.44 6.08
CA ASP A 136 0.03 13.69 6.85
C ASP A 136 -1.29 14.46 6.61
#